data_AF-A0A949ATY9-F1
#
_entry.id   AF-A0A949ATY9-F1
#
_cell.length_a   1.000
_cell.length_b   1.000
_cell.length_c   1.000
_cell.angle_alpha   90.00
_cell.angle_beta   90.00
_cell.angle_gamma   90.00
#
_symmetry.space_group_name_H-M   'P 1'
#
loop_
_entity.id
_entity.type
_entity.pdbx_description
1 polymer ?
#
loop_
_entity_poly.entity_id
_entity_poly.type
_entity_poly.pdbx_seq_one_letter_code
_entity_poly.pdbx_strand_id
1 'polypeptide(L)' 'MLQKMIKPVSLFLIFSFLLLDFSAQTATAQMIDTNTAILAQKQEASRGRVAAFLGREDVRKVMEQHGVDAVEAQKRVA' A
#
# COMPACT_ATOMS: atom_id res chain seq x y z
N MET A 1 -27.41 -46.08 6.74
CA MET A 1 -25.94 -45.93 6.88
C MET A 1 -25.51 -44.47 6.93
N LEU A 2 -26.09 -43.58 6.11
CA LEU A 2 -25.79 -42.14 6.08
C LEU A 2 -25.91 -41.42 7.45
N GLN A 3 -26.98 -41.70 8.22
CA GLN A 3 -27.17 -41.11 9.55
C GLN A 3 -26.12 -41.54 10.60
N LYS A 4 -25.52 -42.73 10.45
CA LYS A 4 -24.44 -43.17 11.35
C LYS A 4 -23.10 -42.47 11.05
N MET A 5 -22.93 -41.98 9.83
CA MET A 5 -21.71 -41.29 9.39
C MET A 5 -21.75 -39.77 9.65
N ILE A 6 -22.94 -39.18 9.81
CA ILE A 6 -23.09 -37.73 10.05
C ILE A 6 -22.39 -37.28 11.34
N LYS A 7 -22.51 -38.05 12.43
CA LYS A 7 -21.90 -37.69 13.73
C LYS A 7 -20.36 -37.62 13.69
N PRO A 8 -19.64 -38.66 13.24
CA PRO A 8 -18.17 -38.59 13.17
C PRO A 8 -17.68 -37.58 12.13
N VAL A 9 -18.39 -37.42 10.99
CA VAL A 9 -18.02 -36.44 9.96
C VAL A 9 -18.20 -35.01 10.46
N SER A 10 -19.26 -34.72 11.21
CA SER A 10 -19.46 -33.40 11.82
C SER A 10 -18.37 -33.07 12.84
N LEU A 11 -18.01 -34.03 13.71
CA LEU A 11 -16.89 -33.88 14.63
C LEU A 11 -15.57 -33.62 13.89
N PHE A 12 -15.27 -34.40 12.85
CA PHE A 12 -14.08 -34.22 12.04
C PHE A 12 -14.05 -32.82 11.39
N LEU A 13 -15.17 -32.35 10.85
CA LEU A 13 -15.28 -31.01 10.25
C LEU A 13 -15.06 -29.91 11.29
N ILE A 14 -15.64 -30.02 12.48
CA ILE A 14 -15.45 -29.05 13.57
C ILE A 14 -13.96 -28.97 13.94
N PHE A 15 -13.29 -30.10 14.14
CA PHE A 15 -11.85 -30.10 14.42
C PHE A 15 -11.03 -29.54 13.26
N SER A 16 -11.39 -29.85 12.02
CA SER A 16 -10.72 -29.29 10.84
C SER A 16 -10.85 -27.76 10.77
N PHE A 17 -12.04 -27.22 11.04
CA PHE A 17 -12.25 -25.77 11.05
C PHE A 17 -11.52 -25.10 12.22
N LEU A 18 -11.55 -25.69 13.42
CA LEU A 18 -10.79 -25.18 14.56
C LEU A 18 -9.28 -25.16 14.31
N LEU A 19 -8.74 -26.15 13.59
CA LEU A 19 -7.31 -26.19 13.20
C LEU A 19 -6.97 -25.19 12.08
N LEU A 20 -7.92 -24.88 11.20
CA LEU A 20 -7.77 -23.86 10.15
C LEU A 20 -7.83 -22.44 10.72
N ASP A 21 -8.74 -22.17 11.66
CA ASP A 21 -8.94 -20.85 12.28
C ASP A 21 -8.05 -20.57 13.49
N PHE A 22 -7.21 -21.52 13.92
CA PHE A 22 -6.13 -21.23 14.89
C PHE A 22 -4.93 -20.52 14.24
N SER A 23 -5.01 -20.19 12.95
CA SER A 23 -4.35 -19.00 12.48
C SER A 23 -5.11 -17.83 13.11
N ALA A 24 -4.67 -17.42 14.30
CA ALA A 24 -4.72 -16.01 14.63
C ALA A 24 -3.99 -15.33 13.46
N GLN A 25 -4.74 -14.99 12.41
CA GLN A 25 -4.38 -13.90 11.55
C GLN A 25 -4.32 -12.76 12.54
N THR A 26 -3.11 -12.57 13.10
CA THR A 26 -2.68 -11.33 13.69
C THR A 26 -3.06 -10.36 12.63
N ALA A 27 -4.22 -9.72 12.83
CA ALA A 27 -4.83 -8.91 11.82
C ALA A 27 -3.68 -8.03 11.36
N THR A 28 -3.29 -8.16 10.11
CA THR A 28 -2.28 -7.31 9.51
C THR A 28 -2.83 -5.88 9.38
N ALA A 29 -3.83 -5.51 10.18
CA ALA A 29 -3.88 -4.26 10.92
C ALA A 29 -2.65 -4.12 11.85
N GLN A 30 -1.45 -4.13 11.27
CA GLN A 30 -0.49 -3.14 11.69
C GLN A 30 -1.20 -1.82 11.38
N MET A 31 -1.92 -1.28 12.37
CA MET A 31 -2.74 -0.08 12.23
C MET A 31 -1.84 0.98 11.63
N ILE A 32 -1.97 1.21 10.32
CA ILE A 32 -1.43 2.42 9.72
C ILE A 32 -2.29 3.49 10.37
N ASP A 33 -1.70 4.20 11.32
CA ASP A 33 -2.31 5.36 11.96
C ASP A 33 -2.98 6.19 10.87
N THR A 34 -4.20 6.67 11.13
CA THR A 34 -4.91 7.49 10.13
C THR A 34 -4.04 8.67 9.71
N ASN A 35 -3.18 9.15 10.64
CA ASN A 35 -2.16 10.15 10.35
C ASN A 35 -1.10 9.68 9.35
N THR A 36 -0.61 8.44 9.42
CA THR A 36 0.38 7.93 8.44
C THR A 36 -0.25 7.71 7.06
N ALA A 37 -1.51 7.27 6.99
CA ALA A 37 -2.24 7.20 5.72
C ALA A 37 -2.48 8.60 5.10
N ILE A 38 -2.88 9.59 5.92
CA ILE A 38 -3.04 10.99 5.48
C ILE A 38 -1.71 11.60 5.06
N LEU A 39 -0.61 11.34 5.79
CA LEU A 39 0.72 11.83 5.43
C LEU A 39 1.21 11.21 4.13
N ALA A 40 0.99 9.90 3.91
CA ALA A 40 1.30 9.25 2.65
C ALA A 40 0.51 9.87 1.47
N GLN A 41 -0.78 10.14 1.66
CA GLN A 41 -1.61 10.80 0.66
C GLN A 41 -1.17 12.25 0.39
N LYS A 42 -0.82 13.01 1.45
CA LYS A 42 -0.27 14.37 1.33
C LYS A 42 1.09 14.38 0.65
N GLN A 43 1.92 13.38 0.90
CA GLN A 43 3.23 13.22 0.27
C GLN A 43 3.09 12.99 -1.23
N GLU A 44 2.15 12.14 -1.65
CA GLU A 44 1.84 11.91 -3.06
C GLU A 44 1.35 13.19 -3.75
N ALA A 45 0.43 13.91 -3.11
CA ALA A 45 -0.03 15.21 -3.60
C ALA A 45 1.11 16.26 -3.65
N SER A 46 2.05 16.20 -2.72
CA SER A 46 3.21 17.09 -2.70
C SER A 46 4.16 16.82 -3.86
N ARG A 47 4.45 15.54 -4.15
CA ARG A 47 5.27 15.14 -5.30
C ARG A 47 4.66 15.57 -6.62
N GLY A 48 3.34 15.42 -6.79
CA GLY A 48 2.63 15.92 -7.97
C GLY A 48 2.77 17.44 -8.16
N ARG A 49 2.72 18.22 -7.07
CA ARG A 49 2.96 19.69 -7.13
C ARG A 49 4.39 20.03 -7.54
N VAL A 50 5.39 19.33 -7.00
CA VAL A 50 6.80 19.56 -7.36
C VAL A 50 7.05 19.16 -8.81
N ALA A 51 6.51 18.03 -9.27
CA ALA A 51 6.62 17.61 -10.66
C ALA A 51 5.97 18.63 -11.62
N ALA A 52 4.81 19.17 -11.28
CA ALA A 52 4.16 20.23 -12.05
C ALA A 52 4.98 21.53 -12.06
N PHE A 53 5.60 21.89 -10.94
CA PHE A 53 6.47 23.06 -10.84
C PHE A 53 7.74 22.91 -11.71
N LEU A 54 8.39 21.75 -11.67
CA LEU A 54 9.58 21.44 -12.46
C LEU A 54 9.28 21.40 -13.98
N GLY A 55 8.05 21.04 -14.37
CA GLY A 55 7.62 21.04 -15.76
C GLY A 55 7.40 22.44 -16.36
N ARG A 56 7.44 23.51 -15.56
CA ARG A 56 7.23 24.86 -16.07
C ARG A 56 8.45 25.36 -16.85
N GLU A 57 8.22 25.98 -18.00
CA GLU A 57 9.27 26.45 -18.90
C GLU A 57 10.21 27.50 -18.28
N ASP A 58 9.71 28.35 -17.36
CA ASP A 58 10.55 29.29 -16.62
C ASP A 58 11.49 28.57 -15.65
N VAL A 59 10.99 27.54 -14.96
CA VAL A 59 11.77 26.72 -14.02
C VAL A 59 12.83 25.90 -14.75
N ARG A 60 12.47 25.29 -15.89
CA ARG A 60 13.41 24.53 -16.74
C ARG A 60 14.58 25.39 -17.19
N LYS A 61 14.31 26.61 -17.67
CA LYS A 61 15.36 27.56 -18.09
C LYS A 61 16.31 27.92 -16.95
N VAL A 62 15.78 28.14 -15.75
CA VAL A 62 16.60 28.44 -14.57
C VAL A 62 17.43 27.22 -14.17
N MET A 63 16.89 26.01 -14.25
CA MET A 63 17.63 24.78 -13.96
C MET A 63 18.80 24.57 -14.94
N GLU A 64 18.56 24.75 -16.23
CA GLU A 64 19.60 24.67 -17.25
C GLU A 64 20.71 25.72 -17.03
N GLN A 65 20.35 26.94 -16.62
CA GLN A 65 21.32 27.97 -16.23
C GLN A 65 22.20 27.58 -15.04
N HIS A 66 21.70 26.73 -14.14
CA HIS A 66 22.44 26.21 -12.99
C HIS A 66 23.13 24.87 -13.30
N GLY A 67 23.10 24.40 -14.55
CA GLY A 67 23.70 23.12 -14.96
C GLY A 67 22.91 21.89 -14.53
N VAL A 68 21.64 22.04 -14.16
CA VAL A 68 20.76 20.94 -13.77
C VAL A 68 19.95 20.50 -14.98
N ASP A 69 20.06 19.22 -15.35
CA ASP A 69 19.20 18.62 -16.38
C ASP A 69 17.76 18.52 -15.87
N ALA A 70 16.85 19.24 -16.55
CA ALA A 70 15.42 19.24 -16.24
C ALA A 70 14.79 17.85 -16.36
N VAL A 71 15.26 17.02 -17.30
CA VAL A 71 14.74 15.66 -17.52
C VAL A 71 15.16 14.74 -16.37
N GLU A 72 16.42 14.82 -15.94
CA GLU A 72 16.92 14.05 -14.80
C GLU A 72 16.22 14.46 -13.50
N ALA A 73 16.07 15.76 -13.26
CA ALA A 73 15.40 16.28 -12.09
C ALA A 73 13.94 15.86 -12.01
N GLN A 74 13.22 15.86 -13.14
CA GLN A 74 11.84 15.41 -13.18
C GLN A 74 11.71 13.90 -12.92
N LYS A 75 12.65 13.10 -13.42
CA LYS A 75 12.73 11.64 -13.18
C LYS A 75 13.01 11.28 -11.71
N ARG A 76 13.67 12.16 -10.95
CA ARG A 76 13.95 11.96 -9.52
C ARG A 76 12.76 12.27 -8.61
N VAL A 77 11.81 13.07 -9.09
CA VAL A 77 10.65 13.53 -8.32
C VAL A 77 9.38 12.72 -8.62
N ALA A 78 9.24 12.22 -9.85
CA ALA A 78 8.22 11.24 -10.24
C ALA A 78 8.38 9.93 -9.44
#